data_AF-S9RU59-F1
#
_entry.id   AF-S9RU59-F1
#
_cell.length_a   1.000
_cell.length_b   1.000
_cell.length_c   1.000
_cell.angle_alpha   90.00
_cell.angle_beta   90.00
_cell.angle_gamma   90.00
#
_symmetry.space_group_name_H-M   'P 1'
#
loop_
_entity.id
_entity.type
_entity.pdbx_description
1 polymer ?
#
loop_
_entity_poly.entity_id
_entity_poly.type
_entity_poly.pdbx_seq_one_letter_code
_entity_poly.pdbx_strand_id
1 'polypeptide(L)' 'MMKNDWIIDVLMDLKKFSARNNFSYLAEHLDDTIMVASTELASSSNSMRHMAGDGEQTGRHARGAFTGDNA' A
#
# COMPACT_ATOMS: atom_id res chain seq x y z
N MET A 1 9.81 6.13 8.09
CA MET A 1 8.66 5.77 8.94
C MET A 1 7.43 5.85 8.05
N MET A 2 6.80 4.73 7.69
CA MET A 2 5.61 4.81 6.86
C MET A 2 4.53 5.54 7.67
N LYS A 3 3.73 6.34 6.97
CA LYS A 3 2.82 7.32 7.57
C LYS A 3 1.84 6.70 8.59
N ASN A 4 1.61 5.39 8.50
CA ASN A 4 0.61 4.67 9.27
C ASN A 4 1.16 3.50 10.10
N ASP A 5 2.47 3.17 10.07
CA ASP A 5 2.99 2.00 10.82
C ASP A 5 2.85 2.17 12.34
N TRP A 6 2.82 3.42 12.82
CA TRP A 6 2.68 3.78 14.23
C TRP A 6 1.39 3.21 14.85
N ILE A 7 0.35 2.95 14.06
CA ILE A 7 -0.92 2.45 14.57
C ILE A 7 -0.79 1.01 15.09
N ILE A 8 0.11 0.20 14.52
CA ILE A 8 0.31 -1.18 14.96
C ILE A 8 0.89 -1.20 16.37
N ASP A 9 1.85 -0.31 16.66
CA ASP A 9 2.41 -0.17 18.00
C ASP A 9 1.35 0.24 19.02
N VAL A 10 0.49 1.21 18.68
CA VAL A 10 -0.62 1.65 19.55
C VAL A 10 -1.63 0.52 19.79
N LEU A 11 -2.02 -0.23 18.76
CA LEU A 11 -2.94 -1.35 18.89
C LEU A 11 -2.34 -2.47 19.75
N MET A 12 -1.04 -2.76 19.61
CA MET A 12 -0.35 -3.70 20.48
C MET A 12 -0.34 -3.25 21.94
N ASP A 13 -0.15 -1.97 22.20
CA ASP A 13 -0.17 -1.43 23.56
C ASP A 13 -1.58 -1.48 24.17
N LEU A 14 -2.62 -1.17 23.39
CA LEU A 14 -4.01 -1.34 23.82
C LEU A 14 -4.36 -2.81 24.10
N LYS A 15 -3.84 -3.75 23.30
CA LYS A 15 -4.03 -5.19 23.55
C LYS A 15 -3.41 -5.60 24.88
N LYS A 16 -2.16 -5.18 25.13
CA LYS A 16 -1.45 -5.44 26.40
C LYS A 16 -2.19 -4.81 27.59
N PHE A 17 -2.66 -3.57 27.44
CA PHE A 17 -3.48 -2.91 28.48
C PHE A 17 -4.75 -3.72 28.76
N SER A 18 -5.47 -4.13 27.72
CA SER A 18 -6.72 -4.91 27.85
C SER A 18 -6.48 -6.24 28.56
N ALA A 19 -5.43 -6.97 28.17
CA ALA A 19 -5.05 -8.22 28.81
C ALA A 19 -4.68 -8.05 30.30
N ARG A 20 -3.94 -6.99 30.64
CA ARG A 20 -3.57 -6.68 32.04
C ARG A 20 -4.76 -6.29 32.91
N ASN A 21 -5.81 -5.73 32.32
CA ASN A 21 -7.02 -5.30 33.02
C ASN A 21 -8.17 -6.31 32.93
N ASN A 22 -7.89 -7.56 32.54
CA ASN A 22 -8.87 -8.64 32.44
C ASN A 22 -10.01 -8.39 31.43
N PHE A 23 -9.78 -7.52 30.43
CA PHE A 23 -10.71 -7.26 29.33
C PHE A 23 -10.44 -8.25 28.18
N SER A 24 -10.63 -9.54 28.43
CA SER A 24 -10.23 -10.61 27.50
C SER A 24 -10.87 -10.51 26.13
N TYR A 25 -12.16 -10.18 26.05
CA TYR A 25 -12.88 -10.02 24.79
C TYR A 25 -12.36 -8.83 23.96
N LEU A 26 -12.00 -7.74 24.64
CA LEU A 26 -11.39 -6.59 23.97
C LEU A 26 -9.98 -6.92 23.46
N ALA A 27 -9.19 -7.68 24.23
CA ALA A 27 -7.87 -8.13 23.80
C ALA A 27 -7.94 -9.05 22.57
N GLU A 28 -8.96 -9.92 22.49
CA GLU A 28 -9.24 -10.78 21.34
C GLU A 28 -9.59 -9.96 20.10
N HIS A 29 -10.55 -9.03 20.21
CA HIS A 29 -10.91 -8.14 19.10
C HIS A 29 -9.74 -7.27 18.62
N LEU A 30 -8.87 -6.83 19.54
CA LEU A 30 -7.68 -6.07 19.20
C LEU A 30 -6.65 -6.93 18.44
N ASP A 31 -6.60 -8.24 18.69
CA ASP A 31 -5.74 -9.16 17.94
C ASP A 31 -6.17 -9.25 16.46
N ASP A 32 -7.46 -9.46 16.21
CA ASP A 32 -8.04 -9.45 14.86
C ASP A 32 -7.82 -8.10 14.16
N THR A 33 -7.99 -7.00 14.90
CA THR A 33 -7.76 -5.64 14.38
C THR A 33 -6.31 -5.44 13.96
N ILE A 34 -5.35 -5.93 14.75
CA ILE A 34 -3.91 -5.88 14.42
C ILE A 34 -3.64 -6.67 13.14
N MET A 35 -4.25 -7.85 12.97
CA MET A 35 -4.09 -8.68 11.77
C MET A 35 -4.58 -7.96 10.50
N VAL A 36 -5.79 -7.39 10.55
CA VAL A 36 -6.36 -6.63 9.43
C VAL A 36 -5.49 -5.41 9.10
N ALA A 37 -5.16 -4.59 10.11
CA ALA A 37 -4.33 -3.40 9.92
C ALA A 37 -2.95 -3.75 9.34
N SER A 38 -2.29 -4.81 9.83
CA SER A 38 -0.99 -5.24 9.31
C SER A 38 -1.07 -5.64 7.83
N THR A 39 -2.15 -6.33 7.45
CA THR A 39 -2.40 -6.76 6.07
C THR A 39 -2.63 -5.57 5.13
N GLU A 40 -3.43 -4.60 5.55
CA GLU A 40 -3.75 -3.40 4.76
C GLU A 40 -2.54 -2.46 4.61
N LEU A 41 -1.73 -2.32 5.66
CA LEU A 41 -0.52 -1.50 5.63
C LEU A 41 0.57 -2.12 4.76
N ALA A 42 0.76 -3.44 4.85
CA ALA A 42 1.66 -4.17 3.96
C ALA A 42 1.23 -4.02 2.48
N SER A 43 -0.08 -4.10 2.21
CA SER A 43 -0.64 -3.93 0.87
C SER A 43 -0.49 -2.49 0.35
N SER A 44 -0.73 -1.49 1.19
CA SER A 44 -0.57 -0.06 0.85
C SER A 44 0.88 0.29 0.48
N SER A 45 1.86 -0.36 1.10
CA SER A 45 3.28 -0.22 0.74
C SER A 45 3.60 -0.79 -0.65
N ASN A 46 2.89 -1.84 -1.07
CA ASN A 46 3.06 -2.49 -2.37
C ASN A 46 2.34 -1.73 -3.50
N SER A 47 1.20 -1.08 -3.25
CA SER A 47 0.51 -0.26 -4.26
C SER A 47 1.35 0.94 -4.73
N MET A 48 2.21 1.48 -3.86
CA MET A 48 3.13 2.57 -4.23
C MET A 48 4.30 2.08 -5.10
N ARG A 49 4.71 0.81 -4.98
CA ARG A 49 5.80 0.23 -5.80
C ARG A 49 5.35 -0.16 -7.20
N HIS A 50 4.07 -0.50 -7.41
CA HIS A 50 3.55 -0.85 -8.74
C HIS A 50 3.23 0.37 -9.63
N MET A 51 3.12 1.58 -9.07
CA MET A 51 2.95 2.82 -9.86
C MET A 51 4.27 3.50 -10.23
N ALA A 52 5.41 3.02 -9.70
CA ALA A 52 6.74 3.62 -9.93
C ALA A 52 7.53 2.93 -11.07
N GLY A 53 6.87 2.14 -11.91
CA GLY A 53 7.53 1.37 -12.98
C GLY A 53 6.63 1.11 -14.17
N ASP A 54 6.16 2.17 -14.84
CA ASP A 54 5.78 2.09 -16.26
C ASP A 54 5.88 3.46 -16.94
N GLY A 55 7.09 4.04 -16.86
CA GLY A 55 7.41 5.37 -17.36
C GLY A 55 8.52 5.38 -18.41
N GLU A 56 8.79 4.27 -19.12
CA GLU A 56 9.75 4.26 -20.23
C GLU A 56 9.03 4.19 -21.60
N GLN A 57 8.57 5.37 -22.01
CA GLN A 57 8.99 6.01 -23.26
C GLN A 57 9.08 5.14 -24.54
N THR A 58 7.97 5.01 -25.28
CA THR A 58 8.02 4.85 -26.74
C THR A 58 6.98 5.73 -27.43
N GLY A 59 7.26 7.02 -27.51
CA GLY A 59 6.54 7.96 -28.35
C GLY A 59 7.50 8.95 -28.99
N ARG A 60 8.03 8.61 -30.18
CA ARG A 60 8.74 9.48 -31.15
C ARG A 60 9.45 8.57 -32.17
N HIS A 61 9.23 8.56 -33.49
CA HIS A 61 8.64 9.50 -34.44
C HIS A 61 8.10 8.70 -35.64
N ALA A 62 6.82 8.87 -36.01
CA ALA A 62 6.35 8.55 -37.34
C ALA A 62 5.93 9.87 -38.02
N ARG A 63 6.92 10.63 -38.49
CA ARG A 63 6.73 11.71 -39.46
C ARG A 63 7.75 11.57 -40.58
N GLY A 64 7.24 11.18 -41.73
CA GLY A 64 7.89 11.17 -43.04
C GLY A 64 6.84 10.67 -44.03
N ALA A 65 5.85 11.48 -44.40
CA ALA A 65 5.93 12.33 -45.59
C ALA A 65 6.31 11.51 -46.84
N PHE A 66 5.34 10.83 -47.44
CA PHE A 66 5.44 10.40 -48.83
C PHE A 66 4.49 11.25 -49.66
N THR A 67 4.99 12.41 -50.09
CA THR A 67 4.56 13.07 -51.32
C THR A 67 5.34 12.43 -52.45
N GLY A 68 4.66 11.83 -53.42
CA GLY A 68 5.30 11.13 -54.54
C GLY A 68 4.29 10.76 -55.61
N ASP A 69 3.83 11.80 -56.30
CA ASP A 69 3.17 11.81 -57.61
C ASP A 69 3.77 10.75 -58.56
N ASN A 70 2.93 9.98 -59.25
CA ASN A 70 3.34 9.15 -60.40
C ASN A 70 2.27 9.22 -61.49
N ALA A 71 2.60 10.01 -62.51
CA ALA A 71 2.33 9.93 -63.96
C ALA A 71 1.08 9.17 -64.46
#